data_AF-A0A2V7HZ74-F1
#
_entry.id   AF-A0A2V7HZ74-F1
#
_cell.length_a   1.000
_cell.length_b   1.000
_cell.length_c   1.000
_cell.angle_alpha   90.00
_cell.angle_beta   90.00
_cell.angle_gamma   90.00
#
_symmetry.space_group_name_H-M   'P 1'
#
loop_
_entity.id
_entity.type
_entity.pdbx_description
1 polymer ?
#
loop_
_entity_poly.entity_id
_entity_poly.type
_entity_poly.pdbx_seq_one_letter_code
_entity_poly.pdbx_strand_id
1 'polypeptide(L)'
;MTPRITGEWQVDEVLRRYPATGPIFLQRGRMLEAGQGQVYPTYPQMTVAEYAARNNVDEQALLKALNAEVEARQFAAERPLPFVDTGPEAR
;
A
#
# COMPACT_ATOMS: atom_id res chain seq x y z
N MET A 1 1.83 17.81 -3.17
CA MET A 1 2.12 16.70 -4.11
C MET A 1 2.72 15.57 -3.31
N THR A 2 2.11 14.41 -3.34
CA THR A 2 2.65 13.22 -2.66
C THR A 2 3.78 12.63 -3.47
N PRO A 3 4.91 12.25 -2.85
CA PRO A 3 6.01 11.64 -3.57
C PRO A 3 5.57 10.31 -4.20
N ARG A 4 5.90 10.16 -5.48
CA ARG A 4 5.63 8.95 -6.26
C ARG A 4 6.50 7.80 -5.74
N ILE A 5 5.88 6.63 -5.53
CA ILE A 5 6.61 5.41 -5.16
C ILE A 5 7.43 4.94 -6.36
N THR A 6 8.71 4.66 -6.14
CA THR A 6 9.66 4.12 -7.13
C THR A 6 10.15 2.72 -6.71
N GLY A 7 10.81 2.02 -7.64
CA GLY A 7 11.35 0.68 -7.38
C GLY A 7 12.37 0.63 -6.24
N GLU A 8 13.09 1.74 -5.98
CA GLU A 8 14.11 1.86 -4.94
C GLU A 8 13.55 2.05 -3.52
N TRP A 9 12.25 2.34 -3.38
CA TRP A 9 11.66 2.50 -2.06
C TRP A 9 11.62 1.17 -1.33
N GLN A 10 11.86 1.21 -0.01
CA GLN A 10 11.71 0.04 0.82
C GLN A 10 10.23 -0.31 1.00
N VAL A 11 9.90 -1.61 0.94
CA VAL A 11 8.52 -2.08 1.11
C VAL A 11 7.96 -1.67 2.49
N ASP A 12 8.76 -1.72 3.55
CA ASP A 12 8.33 -1.32 4.90
C ASP A 12 8.05 0.19 4.99
N GLU A 13 8.85 1.02 4.31
CA GLU A 13 8.63 2.46 4.19
C GLU A 13 7.32 2.76 3.45
N VAL A 14 7.07 2.07 2.33
CA VAL A 14 5.82 2.21 1.57
C VAL A 14 4.62 1.85 2.43
N LEU A 15 4.66 0.73 3.16
CA LEU A 15 3.56 0.30 4.02
C LEU A 15 3.34 1.24 5.21
N ARG A 16 4.42 1.77 5.79
CA ARG A 16 4.35 2.72 6.91
C ARG A 16 3.73 4.05 6.47
N ARG A 17 4.08 4.55 5.29
CA ARG A 17 3.57 5.82 4.75
C ARG A 17 2.20 5.68 4.10
N TYR A 18 1.93 4.56 3.44
CA TYR A 18 0.70 4.30 2.70
C TYR A 18 0.12 2.92 3.04
N PRO A 19 -0.48 2.75 4.23
CA PRO A 19 -0.99 1.46 4.69
C PRO A 19 -2.01 0.81 3.75
N ALA A 20 -2.77 1.63 3.00
CA ALA A 20 -3.75 1.18 2.01
C ALA A 20 -3.14 0.37 0.85
N THR A 21 -1.82 0.45 0.64
CA THR A 21 -1.12 -0.35 -0.38
C THR A 21 -0.82 -1.78 0.07
N GLY A 22 -0.97 -2.10 1.36
CA GLY A 22 -0.71 -3.44 1.91
C GLY A 22 -1.42 -4.59 1.18
N PRO A 23 -2.73 -4.49 0.88
CA PRO A 23 -3.44 -5.51 0.10
C PRO A 23 -2.85 -5.77 -1.29
N ILE A 24 -2.27 -4.76 -1.95
CA ILE A 24 -1.67 -4.91 -3.28
C ILE A 24 -0.44 -5.82 -3.23
N PHE A 25 0.39 -5.66 -2.20
CA PHE A 25 1.52 -6.55 -1.98
C PHE A 25 1.01 -7.98 -1.67
N LEU A 26 0.12 -8.14 -0.69
CA LEU A 26 -0.40 -9.46 -0.29
C LEU A 26 -1.05 -10.26 -1.44
N GLN A 27 -1.74 -9.58 -2.37
CA GLN A 27 -2.37 -10.20 -3.52
C GLN A 27 -1.37 -10.68 -4.59
N ARG A 28 -0.21 -10.03 -4.68
CA ARG A 28 0.75 -10.23 -5.78
C ARG A 28 1.92 -11.13 -5.41
N GLY A 29 2.09 -11.48 -4.13
CA GLY A 29 3.20 -12.31 -3.73
C GLY A 29 3.37 -12.47 -2.23
N ARG A 30 4.40 -13.23 -1.86
CA ARG A 30 4.79 -13.43 -0.47
C ARG A 30 5.60 -12.22 0.00
N MET A 31 5.10 -11.59 1.05
CA MET A 31 5.77 -10.48 1.72
C MET A 31 6.62 -10.92 2.92
N LEU A 32 6.36 -12.10 3.44
CA LEU A 32 6.97 -12.57 4.68
C LEU A 32 7.96 -13.68 4.38
N GLU A 33 9.12 -13.61 5.02
CA GLU A 33 10.01 -14.76 5.11
C GLU A 33 9.62 -15.59 6.32
N ALA A 34 9.35 -16.87 6.08
CA ALA A 34 9.37 -17.89 7.11
C ALA A 34 10.67 -18.67 6.93
N GLY A 35 11.76 -18.18 7.53
CA GLY A 35 13.01 -18.92 7.58
C GLY A 35 12.86 -20.20 8.40
N GLN A 36 13.61 -21.24 8.05
CA GLN A 36 13.70 -22.44 8.89
C GLN A 36 14.22 -22.04 10.29
N GLY A 37 13.43 -22.31 11.33
CA GLY A 37 13.76 -21.94 12.72
C GLY A 37 13.27 -20.56 13.18
N GLN A 38 12.62 -19.76 12.33
CA GLN A 38 11.98 -18.51 12.74
C GLN A 38 10.57 -18.76 13.27
N VAL A 39 10.34 -18.41 14.53
CA VAL A 39 9.03 -18.52 15.20
C VAL A 39 8.05 -17.45 14.72
N TYR A 40 8.57 -16.29 14.28
CA TYR A 40 7.78 -15.17 13.77
C TYR A 40 8.25 -14.77 12.37
N PRO A 41 7.34 -14.61 11.41
CA PRO A 41 7.70 -14.14 10.08
C PRO A 41 8.25 -12.71 10.15
N THR A 42 9.40 -12.49 9.54
CA THR A 42 10.01 -11.15 9.45
C THR A 42 9.66 -10.51 8.11
N TYR A 43 9.45 -9.19 8.12
CA TYR A 43 9.44 -8.43 6.88
C TYR A 43 10.88 -8.35 6.36
N PRO A 44 11.19 -8.97 5.22
CA PRO A 44 12.50 -8.83 4.62
C PRO A 44 12.73 -7.36 4.29
N GLN A 45 13.93 -6.88 4.60
CA GLN A 45 14.41 -5.57 4.17
C GLN A 45 14.66 -5.65 2.66
N MET A 46 13.65 -5.27 1.86
CA MET A 46 13.73 -5.28 0.41
C MET A 46 13.04 -4.06 -0.19
N THR A 47 13.55 -3.67 -1.34
CA THR A 47 12.98 -2.65 -2.21
C THR A 47 11.75 -3.19 -2.95
N VAL A 48 10.93 -2.30 -3.51
CA VAL A 48 9.79 -2.68 -4.34
C VAL A 48 10.23 -3.45 -5.60
N ALA A 49 11.38 -3.08 -6.19
CA ALA A 49 11.96 -3.79 -7.33
C ALA A 49 12.38 -5.22 -6.95
N GLU A 50 13.07 -5.39 -5.82
CA GLU A 50 13.44 -6.72 -5.30
C GLU A 50 12.22 -7.57 -4.96
N TYR A 51 11.17 -6.96 -4.40
CA TYR A 51 9.89 -7.63 -4.18
C TYR A 51 9.29 -8.15 -5.48
N ALA A 52 9.27 -7.31 -6.53
CA ALA A 52 8.73 -7.67 -7.83
C ALA A 52 9.51 -8.83 -8.44
N ALA A 53 10.84 -8.74 -8.44
CA ALA A 53 11.73 -9.79 -8.94
C ALA A 53 11.53 -11.11 -8.17
N ARG A 54 11.50 -11.07 -6.84
CA ARG A 54 11.31 -12.25 -5.99
C ARG A 54 10.00 -12.98 -6.27
N ASN A 55 8.93 -12.23 -6.51
CA ASN A 55 7.59 -12.78 -6.68
C ASN A 55 7.20 -12.98 -8.15
N ASN A 56 8.13 -12.77 -9.09
CA ASN A 56 7.88 -12.82 -10.53
C ASN A 56 6.71 -11.92 -10.96
N VAL A 57 6.65 -10.72 -10.37
CA VAL A 57 5.66 -9.68 -10.65
C VAL A 57 6.30 -8.65 -11.57
N ASP A 58 5.56 -8.16 -12.57
CA ASP A 58 6.00 -7.03 -13.38
C ASP A 58 6.12 -5.76 -12.52
N GLU A 59 7.34 -5.23 -12.41
CA GLU A 59 7.66 -4.08 -11.56
C GLU A 59 6.83 -2.85 -11.96
N GLN A 60 6.71 -2.57 -13.25
CA GLN A 60 5.99 -1.39 -13.75
C GLN A 60 4.49 -1.46 -13.43
N ALA A 61 3.88 -2.63 -13.60
CA ALA A 61 2.48 -2.87 -13.22
C ALA A 61 2.28 -2.79 -11.70
N LEU A 62 3.24 -3.26 -10.90
CA LEU A 62 3.20 -3.11 -9.45
C LEU A 62 3.27 -1.63 -9.06
N LEU A 63 4.26 -0.88 -9.55
CA LEU A 63 4.41 0.54 -9.27
C LEU A 63 3.20 1.36 -9.71
N LYS A 64 2.60 1.01 -10.87
CA LYS A 64 1.36 1.63 -11.34
C LYS A 64 0.21 1.41 -10.36
N ALA A 65 0.02 0.18 -9.88
CA ALA A 65 -1.04 -0.14 -8.93
C ALA A 65 -0.84 0.57 -7.59
N LEU A 66 0.39 0.58 -7.06
CA LEU A 66 0.72 1.22 -5.79
C LEU A 66 0.44 2.74 -5.84
N ASN A 67 0.90 3.41 -6.90
CA ASN A 67 0.69 4.85 -7.04
C ASN A 67 -0.80 5.18 -7.27
N ALA A 68 -1.52 4.37 -8.06
CA ALA A 68 -2.96 4.58 -8.27
C ALA A 68 -3.77 4.48 -6.97
N GLU A 69 -3.43 3.56 -6.06
CA GLU A 69 -4.09 3.46 -4.75
C GLU A 69 -3.77 4.68 -3.87
N VAL A 70 -2.52 5.14 -3.86
CA VAL A 70 -2.12 6.35 -3.13
C VAL A 70 -2.87 7.59 -3.62
N GLU A 71 -2.99 7.75 -4.94
CA GLU A 71 -3.75 8.83 -5.56
C GLU A 71 -5.25 8.75 -5.25
N ALA A 72 -5.84 7.55 -5.36
CA ALA A 72 -7.26 7.33 -5.06
C ALA A 72 -7.61 7.69 -3.61
N ARG A 73 -6.73 7.36 -2.65
CA ARG A 73 -6.93 7.67 -1.23
C ARG A 73 -6.80 9.15 -0.92
N GLN A 74 -5.90 9.86 -1.60
CA GLN A 74 -5.82 11.32 -1.48
C GLN A 74 -7.09 11.99 -1.98
N PHE A 75 -7.54 11.60 -3.16
CA PHE A 75 -8.77 12.14 -3.72
C PHE A 75 -9.99 11.85 -2.83
N ALA A 76 -10.03 10.66 -2.22
CA ALA A 76 -11.08 10.31 -1.25
C ALA A 76 -10.99 11.13 0.04
N ALA A 77 -9.79 11.45 0.53
CA ALA A 77 -9.58 12.27 1.71
C ALA A 77 -9.89 13.77 1.47
N GLU A 78 -9.68 14.25 0.24
CA GLU A 78 -9.99 15.62 -0.17
C GLU A 78 -11.49 15.83 -0.43
N ARG A 79 -12.29 14.76 -0.53
CA ARG A 79 -13.74 14.86 -0.71
C ARG A 79 -14.40 15.09 0.66
N PRO A 80 -14.95 16.29 0.94
CA PRO A 80 -15.73 16.49 2.16
C PRO A 80 -16.87 15.47 2.19
N LEU A 81 -17.05 14.79 3.31
CA LEU A 81 -18.24 13.98 3.52
C LEU A 81 -19.45 14.91 3.33
N PRO A 82 -20.49 14.48 2.59
CA PRO A 82 -21.74 15.23 2.58
C PRO A 82 -22.27 15.15 4.01
N PHE A 83 -22.09 16.22 4.77
CA PHE A 83 -22.84 16.44 6.00
C PHE A 83 -24.31 16.54 5.57
N VAL A 84 -25.02 15.40 5.66
CA VAL A 84 -26.47 15.41 5.73
C VAL A 84 -26.78 15.86 7.14
N ASP A 85 -26.85 17.18 7.32
CA ASP A 85 -27.38 17.79 8.53
C ASP A 85 -28.90 17.56 8.52
N THR A 86 -29.34 16.32 8.77
CA THR A 86 -30.71 16.06 9.21
C THR A 86 -30.79 16.46 10.68
N GLY A 87 -30.81 17.77 10.91
CA GLY A 87 -31.14 18.35 12.20
C GLY A 87 -32.54 17.90 12.66
N PRO A 88 -32.81 17.83 13.97
CA PRO A 88 -34.08 17.34 14.49
C PRO A 88 -35.14 18.44 14.42
N GLU A 89 -35.68 18.71 13.23
CA GLU A 89 -36.94 19.46 13.09
C GLU A 89 -38.12 18.48 13.09
N ALA A 90 -38.31 17.84 14.25
CA ALA A 90 -39.55 17.18 14.60
C ALA A 90 -39.95 17.66 15.99
N ARG A 91 -40.58 18.83 16.05
CA ARG A 91 -41.51 19.24 17.11
C ARG A 91 -42.26 20.51 16.71
#